data_AF-W2IFX5-F1
#
_entry.id   AF-W2IFX5-F1
#
_cell.length_a   1.000
_cell.length_b   1.000
_cell.length_c   1.000
_cell.angle_alpha   90.00
_cell.angle_beta   90.00
_cell.angle_gamma   90.00
#
_symmetry.space_group_name_H-M   'P 1'
#
loop_
_entity.id
_entity.type
_entity.pdbx_description
1 polymer ?
#
loop_
_entity_poly.entity_id
_entity_poly.type
_entity_poly.pdbx_seq_one_letter_code
_entity_poly.pdbx_strand_id
1 'polypeptide(L)'
;MLNVAMQDQNTKALALMLHAQRMEDWMQSKTSPSNVFKALQPQKEDVLTGPVLPSWFKYFDDFNARNPGESMTFMKALAFELDDAGLARVLEAGLTDGKMKAFATQLTNKLFGEWKKREISAAYAFQIVGLADIISAGRVLPDKTLDFWVRYLNLFELRRETTSDG
;
A
#
# COMPACT_ATOMS: atom_id res chain seq x y z
N MET A 1 -9.49 -1.15 -18.67
CA MET A 1 -9.42 -0.78 -20.10
C MET A 1 -8.59 0.49 -20.36
N LEU A 2 -8.85 1.63 -19.69
CA LEU A 2 -8.08 2.87 -19.93
C LEU A 2 -6.58 2.77 -19.61
N ASN A 3 -6.20 2.13 -18.50
CA ASN A 3 -4.78 1.95 -18.16
C ASN A 3 -4.01 1.15 -19.23
N VAL A 4 -4.69 0.21 -19.91
CA VAL A 4 -4.12 -0.57 -21.03
C VAL A 4 -4.03 0.31 -22.28
N ALA A 5 -5.07 1.09 -22.59
CA ALA A 5 -5.09 2.02 -23.73
C ALA A 5 -4.05 3.14 -23.63
N MET A 6 -3.61 3.51 -22.42
CA MET A 6 -2.51 4.46 -22.19
C MET A 6 -1.13 3.88 -22.57
N GLN A 7 -1.00 2.56 -22.70
CA GLN A 7 0.23 1.88 -23.12
C GLN A 7 0.28 1.64 -24.64
N ASP A 8 -0.87 1.66 -25.33
CA ASP A 8 -0.95 1.52 -26.79
C ASP A 8 -0.68 2.86 -27.49
N GLN A 9 0.26 2.88 -28.45
CA GLN A 9 0.70 4.11 -29.10
C GLN A 9 -0.41 4.83 -29.87
N ASN A 10 -1.37 4.10 -30.45
CA ASN A 10 -2.44 4.69 -31.27
C ASN A 10 -3.55 5.31 -30.40
N THR A 11 -3.79 4.74 -29.21
CA THR A 11 -4.83 5.25 -28.30
C THR A 11 -4.30 6.13 -27.18
N LYS A 12 -2.97 6.22 -27.01
CA LYS A 12 -2.32 6.89 -25.87
C LYS A 12 -2.78 8.33 -25.66
N ALA A 13 -2.79 9.15 -26.70
CA ALA A 13 -3.14 10.57 -26.57
C ALA A 13 -4.57 10.76 -26.05
N LEU A 14 -5.54 10.08 -26.67
CA LEU A 14 -6.94 10.13 -26.24
C LEU A 14 -7.13 9.54 -24.84
N ALA A 15 -6.45 8.43 -24.54
CA ALA A 15 -6.53 7.79 -23.23
C ALA A 15 -5.97 8.69 -22.11
N LEU A 16 -4.86 9.41 -22.37
CA LEU A 16 -4.31 10.39 -21.43
C LEU A 16 -5.25 11.57 -21.20
N MET A 17 -5.89 12.09 -22.26
CA MET A 17 -6.88 13.17 -22.14
C MET A 17 -8.08 12.74 -21.30
N LEU A 18 -8.66 11.57 -21.59
CA LEU A 18 -9.80 11.03 -20.84
C LEU A 18 -9.43 10.73 -19.38
N HIS A 19 -8.22 10.25 -19.14
CA HIS A 19 -7.71 10.00 -17.79
C HIS A 19 -7.54 11.31 -17.00
N ALA A 20 -6.97 12.35 -17.63
CA ALA A 20 -6.83 13.67 -17.01
C ALA A 20 -8.18 14.30 -16.68
N GLN A 21 -9.14 14.27 -17.62
CA GLN A 21 -10.49 14.77 -17.39
C GLN A 21 -11.14 14.07 -16.18
N ARG A 22 -11.04 12.75 -16.11
CA ARG A 22 -11.60 11.97 -15.00
C ARG A 22 -10.99 12.36 -13.64
N MET A 23 -9.67 12.55 -13.59
CA MET A 23 -8.99 12.99 -12.36
C MET A 23 -9.48 14.36 -11.91
N GLU A 24 -9.70 15.28 -12.85
CA GLU A 24 -10.24 16.61 -12.56
C GLU A 24 -11.70 16.54 -12.09
N ASP A 25 -12.56 15.74 -12.74
CA ASP A 25 -13.95 15.54 -12.34
C ASP A 25 -14.05 14.99 -10.90
N TRP A 26 -13.20 14.02 -10.57
CA TRP A 26 -13.10 13.49 -9.21
C TRP A 26 -12.65 14.55 -8.20
N MET A 27 -11.67 15.39 -8.57
CA MET A 27 -11.17 16.45 -7.71
C MET A 27 -12.25 17.52 -7.46
N GLN A 28 -13.00 17.92 -8.49
CA GLN A 28 -14.12 18.86 -8.37
C GLN A 28 -15.24 18.31 -7.49
N SER A 29 -15.50 17.00 -7.60
CA SER A 29 -16.48 16.29 -6.77
C SER A 29 -15.95 15.95 -5.37
N LYS A 30 -14.73 16.38 -5.01
CA LYS A 30 -14.06 16.04 -3.75
C LYS A 30 -14.05 14.55 -3.44
N THR A 31 -13.84 13.72 -4.46
CA THR A 31 -13.77 12.27 -4.30
C THR A 31 -12.54 11.93 -3.45
N SER A 32 -12.72 11.19 -2.35
CA SER A 32 -11.59 10.88 -1.47
C SER A 32 -10.48 10.10 -2.20
N PRO A 33 -9.20 10.26 -1.82
CA PRO A 33 -8.10 9.51 -2.42
C PRO A 33 -8.29 8.00 -2.38
N SER A 34 -8.92 7.45 -1.33
CA SER A 34 -9.27 6.03 -1.22
C SER A 34 -10.31 5.60 -2.26
N ASN A 35 -11.35 6.41 -2.50
CA ASN A 35 -12.37 6.13 -3.51
C ASN A 35 -11.80 6.19 -4.93
N VAL A 36 -10.89 7.15 -5.18
CA VAL A 36 -10.16 7.23 -6.46
C VAL A 36 -9.26 6.01 -6.63
N PHE A 37 -8.53 5.60 -5.59
CA PHE A 37 -7.72 4.38 -5.61
C PHE A 37 -8.55 3.15 -6.00
N LYS A 38 -9.71 2.96 -5.36
CA LYS A 38 -10.66 1.89 -5.68
C LYS A 38 -11.11 1.95 -7.14
N ALA A 39 -11.47 3.13 -7.63
CA ALA A 39 -11.97 3.34 -8.99
C ALA A 39 -10.90 3.12 -10.07
N LEU A 40 -9.62 3.34 -9.75
CA LEU A 40 -8.50 3.07 -10.65
C LEU A 40 -8.19 1.58 -10.81
N GLN A 41 -8.70 0.74 -9.89
CA GLN A 41 -8.54 -0.72 -9.88
C GLN A 41 -7.09 -1.15 -10.16
N PRO A 42 -6.12 -0.69 -9.34
CA PRO A 42 -4.73 -1.10 -9.52
C PRO A 42 -4.60 -2.61 -9.33
N GLN A 43 -3.64 -3.21 -10.04
CA GLN A 43 -3.25 -4.59 -9.75
C GLN A 43 -2.71 -4.64 -8.32
N LYS A 44 -3.19 -5.61 -7.53
CA LYS A 44 -3.01 -5.61 -6.07
C LYS A 44 -1.54 -5.62 -5.66
N GLU A 45 -0.70 -6.32 -6.40
CA GLU A 45 0.73 -6.47 -6.10
C GLU A 45 1.58 -5.32 -6.66
N ASP A 46 1.06 -4.59 -7.66
CA ASP A 46 1.76 -3.50 -8.35
C ASP A 46 1.28 -2.13 -7.90
N VAL A 47 0.70 -2.01 -6.71
CA VAL A 47 0.18 -0.72 -6.24
C VAL A 47 1.31 0.31 -6.13
N LEU A 48 2.48 -0.08 -5.62
CA LEU A 48 3.63 0.82 -5.52
C LEU A 48 4.52 0.83 -6.77
N THR A 49 4.49 -0.20 -7.59
CA THR A 49 5.40 -0.37 -8.74
C THR A 49 4.71 -0.15 -10.09
N GLY A 50 3.38 -0.06 -10.07
CA GLY A 50 2.54 -0.06 -11.26
C GLY A 50 2.31 1.32 -11.86
N PRO A 51 1.85 1.35 -13.12
CA PRO A 51 1.73 2.57 -13.91
C PRO A 51 0.66 3.55 -13.40
N VAL A 52 -0.23 3.11 -12.50
CA VAL A 52 -1.31 3.93 -11.91
C VAL A 52 -0.80 4.83 -10.78
N LEU A 53 0.27 4.42 -10.10
CA LEU A 53 0.77 5.11 -8.90
C LEU A 53 1.05 6.60 -9.15
N PRO A 54 1.77 7.03 -10.21
CA PRO A 54 2.15 8.44 -10.34
C PRO A 54 0.94 9.37 -10.39
N SER A 55 -0.10 8.98 -11.13
CA SER A 55 -1.30 9.80 -11.24
C SER A 55 -2.15 9.80 -9.98
N TRP A 56 -2.22 8.65 -9.28
CA TRP A 56 -2.94 8.59 -8.01
C TRP A 56 -2.21 9.33 -6.89
N PHE A 57 -0.88 9.23 -6.85
CA PHE A 57 -0.04 9.96 -5.90
C PHE A 57 -0.20 11.47 -6.07
N LYS A 58 -0.16 11.96 -7.32
CA LYS A 58 -0.46 13.36 -7.62
C LYS A 58 -1.87 13.77 -7.15
N TYR A 59 -2.87 12.96 -7.44
CA TYR A 59 -4.24 13.22 -6.98
C TYR A 59 -4.33 13.29 -5.46
N PHE A 60 -3.67 12.36 -4.76
CA PHE A 60 -3.62 12.31 -3.29
C PHE A 60 -2.99 13.58 -2.71
N ASP A 61 -1.85 14.03 -3.24
CA ASP A 61 -1.18 15.25 -2.79
C ASP A 61 -2.03 16.49 -3.05
N ASP A 62 -2.58 16.61 -4.26
CA ASP A 62 -3.45 17.74 -4.65
C ASP A 62 -4.73 17.78 -3.80
N PHE A 63 -5.32 16.62 -3.49
CA PHE A 63 -6.52 16.51 -2.66
C PHE A 63 -6.24 16.97 -1.23
N ASN A 64 -5.15 16.48 -0.61
CA ASN A 64 -4.77 16.85 0.76
C ASN A 64 -4.45 18.33 0.88
N ALA A 65 -3.81 18.92 -0.14
CA ALA A 65 -3.49 20.35 -0.16
C ALA A 65 -4.76 21.21 -0.29
N ARG A 66 -5.71 20.80 -1.12
CA ARG A 66 -6.97 21.54 -1.37
C ARG A 66 -8.02 21.33 -0.27
N ASN A 67 -7.96 20.23 0.47
CA ASN A 67 -8.95 19.87 1.49
C ASN A 67 -8.26 19.55 2.84
N PRO A 68 -7.64 20.54 3.52
CA PRO A 68 -6.87 20.27 4.75
C PRO A 68 -7.68 19.58 5.86
N GLY A 69 -8.96 19.92 6.00
CA GLY A 69 -9.87 19.31 6.97
C GLY A 69 -10.26 17.86 6.69
N GLU A 70 -10.02 17.38 5.46
CA GLU A 70 -10.31 16.01 5.01
C GLU A 70 -9.03 15.25 4.67
N SER A 71 -7.86 15.82 5.00
CA SER A 71 -6.58 15.24 4.65
C SER A 71 -6.35 13.89 5.33
N MET A 72 -5.70 12.98 4.61
CA MET A 72 -5.39 11.64 5.10
C MET A 72 -3.96 11.24 4.74
N THR A 73 -3.39 10.29 5.49
CA THR A 73 -2.07 9.75 5.15
C THR A 73 -2.18 8.75 4.01
N PHE A 74 -1.11 8.61 3.23
CA PHE A 74 -1.04 7.65 2.13
C PHE A 74 -1.29 6.21 2.61
N MET A 75 -0.76 5.87 3.80
CA MET A 75 -1.01 4.59 4.45
C MET A 75 -2.50 4.36 4.74
N LYS A 76 -3.22 5.37 5.26
CA LYS A 76 -4.67 5.27 5.51
C LYS A 76 -5.45 5.09 4.20
N ALA A 77 -5.02 5.78 3.14
CA ALA A 77 -5.66 5.64 1.83
C ALA A 77 -5.49 4.22 1.26
N LEU A 78 -4.30 3.63 1.39
CA LEU A 78 -4.03 2.25 0.99
C LEU A 78 -4.81 1.23 1.83
N ALA A 79 -4.72 1.35 3.16
CA ALA A 79 -5.35 0.42 4.11
C ALA A 79 -6.89 0.45 4.08
N PHE A 80 -7.50 1.46 3.45
CA PHE A 80 -8.95 1.53 3.31
C PHE A 80 -9.50 0.47 2.33
N GLU A 81 -8.73 0.14 1.29
CA GLU A 81 -9.15 -0.82 0.25
C GLU A 81 -8.36 -2.14 0.28
N LEU A 82 -7.22 -2.16 0.99
CA LEU A 82 -6.39 -3.34 1.13
C LEU A 82 -6.60 -3.97 2.52
N ASP A 83 -6.77 -5.29 2.54
CA ASP A 83 -6.59 -6.07 3.76
C ASP A 83 -5.13 -6.03 4.23
N ASP A 84 -4.88 -6.38 5.49
CA ASP A 84 -3.52 -6.40 6.05
C ASP A 84 -2.57 -7.29 5.22
N ALA A 85 -3.07 -8.40 4.66
CA ALA A 85 -2.34 -9.27 3.75
C ALA A 85 -1.98 -8.58 2.41
N GLY A 86 -2.89 -7.79 1.86
CA GLY A 86 -2.67 -6.97 0.66
C GLY A 86 -1.67 -5.85 0.92
N LEU A 87 -1.80 -5.17 2.06
CA LEU A 87 -0.87 -4.12 2.46
C LEU A 87 0.56 -4.67 2.64
N ALA A 88 0.71 -5.84 3.29
CA ALA A 88 1.99 -6.52 3.42
C ALA A 88 2.63 -6.82 2.06
N ARG A 89 1.86 -7.37 1.11
CA ARG A 89 2.34 -7.68 -0.24
C ARG A 89 2.77 -6.42 -1.01
N VAL A 90 1.97 -5.36 -0.95
CA VAL A 90 2.27 -4.07 -1.60
C VAL A 90 3.56 -3.47 -1.06
N LEU A 91 3.75 -3.48 0.25
CA LEU A 91 4.94 -2.93 0.89
C LEU A 91 6.19 -3.74 0.52
N GLU A 92 6.12 -5.08 0.56
CA GLU A 92 7.27 -5.92 0.17
C GLU A 92 7.57 -5.85 -1.32
N ALA A 93 6.56 -5.73 -2.20
CA ALA A 93 6.79 -5.45 -3.61
C ALA A 93 7.59 -4.15 -3.80
N GLY A 94 7.20 -3.09 -3.09
CA GLY A 94 7.93 -1.82 -3.08
C GLY A 94 9.36 -1.94 -2.52
N LEU A 95 9.60 -2.80 -1.53
CA LEU A 95 10.95 -3.04 -0.98
C LEU A 95 11.88 -3.77 -1.97
N THR A 96 11.30 -4.61 -2.83
CA THR A 96 12.04 -5.30 -3.91
C THR A 96 12.28 -4.43 -5.15
N ASP A 97 11.56 -3.32 -5.30
CA ASP A 97 11.72 -2.41 -6.43
C ASP A 97 12.76 -1.31 -6.14
N GLY A 98 13.78 -1.22 -6.99
CA GLY A 98 14.89 -0.29 -6.77
C GLY A 98 14.49 1.19 -6.68
N LYS A 99 13.41 1.61 -7.36
CA LYS A 99 12.94 3.00 -7.34
C LYS A 99 12.07 3.28 -6.12
N MET A 100 11.25 2.31 -5.71
CA MET A 100 10.27 2.47 -4.64
C MET A 100 10.79 2.05 -3.27
N LYS A 101 11.94 1.37 -3.19
CA LYS A 101 12.50 0.83 -1.94
C LYS A 101 12.56 1.85 -0.81
N ALA A 102 13.02 3.07 -1.07
CA ALA A 102 13.13 4.10 -0.03
C ALA A 102 11.75 4.53 0.50
N PHE A 103 10.77 4.68 -0.39
CA PHE A 103 9.40 5.06 -0.02
C PHE A 103 8.69 3.92 0.71
N ALA A 104 8.82 2.69 0.21
CA ALA A 104 8.29 1.49 0.86
C ALA A 104 8.90 1.30 2.26
N THR A 105 10.21 1.49 2.43
CA THR A 105 10.88 1.45 3.74
C THR A 105 10.26 2.43 4.73
N GLN A 106 10.00 3.67 4.29
CA GLN A 106 9.36 4.68 5.15
C GLN A 106 7.94 4.26 5.56
N LEU A 107 7.15 3.72 4.62
CA LEU A 107 5.79 3.24 4.91
C LEU A 107 5.82 2.05 5.87
N THR A 108 6.65 1.04 5.60
CA THR A 108 6.82 -0.14 6.46
C THR A 108 7.25 0.25 7.87
N ASN A 109 8.23 1.15 8.01
CA ASN A 109 8.67 1.63 9.33
C ASN A 109 7.57 2.37 10.10
N LYS A 110 6.75 3.19 9.40
CA LYS A 110 5.58 3.84 10.02
C LYS A 110 4.57 2.80 10.49
N LEU A 111 4.25 1.81 9.65
CA LEU A 111 3.31 0.73 10.00
C LEU A 111 3.79 -0.06 11.22
N PHE A 112 5.05 -0.49 11.20
CA PHE A 112 5.65 -1.22 12.33
C PHE A 112 5.72 -0.36 13.59
N GLY A 113 6.00 0.94 13.46
CA GLY A 113 5.93 1.88 14.58
C GLY A 113 4.53 1.96 15.20
N GLU A 114 3.48 1.98 14.39
CA GLU A 114 2.09 1.96 14.87
C GLU A 114 1.70 0.62 15.49
N TRP A 115 2.08 -0.50 14.87
CA TRP A 115 1.88 -1.83 15.45
C TRP A 115 2.61 -1.98 16.78
N LYS A 116 3.81 -1.41 16.89
CA LYS A 116 4.60 -1.34 18.12
C LYS A 116 3.86 -0.60 19.23
N LYS A 117 3.31 0.58 18.94
CA LYS A 117 2.53 1.40 19.90
C LYS A 117 1.27 0.70 20.37
N ARG A 118 0.66 -0.10 19.49
CA ARG A 118 -0.53 -0.91 19.76
C ARG A 118 -0.21 -2.27 20.38
N GLU A 119 1.07 -2.53 20.68
CA GLU A 119 1.54 -3.78 21.28
C GLU A 119 1.14 -5.04 20.51
N ILE A 120 1.10 -4.93 19.18
CA ILE A 120 0.80 -6.05 18.29
C ILE A 120 1.91 -7.10 18.41
N SER A 121 1.59 -8.29 18.91
CA SER A 121 2.56 -9.38 19.00
C SER A 121 2.90 -9.95 17.62
N ALA A 122 4.07 -10.57 17.48
CA ALA A 122 4.43 -11.25 16.22
C ALA A 122 3.43 -12.38 15.87
N ALA A 123 2.87 -13.06 16.88
CA ALA A 123 1.85 -14.08 16.67
C ALA A 123 0.53 -13.48 16.15
N TYR A 124 0.09 -12.34 16.67
CA TYR A 124 -1.11 -11.66 16.16
C TYR A 124 -0.86 -11.05 14.77
N ALA A 125 0.32 -10.47 14.55
CA ALA A 125 0.75 -10.00 13.23
C ALA A 125 0.67 -11.13 12.17
N PHE A 126 1.11 -12.34 12.53
CA PHE A 126 1.04 -13.52 11.66
C PHE A 126 -0.40 -13.84 11.22
N GLN A 127 -1.36 -13.68 12.15
CA GLN A 127 -2.78 -13.92 11.88
C GLN A 127 -3.37 -12.85 10.97
N ILE A 128 -3.18 -11.56 11.29
CA ILE A 128 -3.83 -10.47 10.54
C ILE A 128 -3.30 -10.35 9.11
N VAL A 129 -2.03 -10.69 8.85
CA VAL A 129 -1.50 -10.77 7.48
C VAL A 129 -1.91 -12.05 6.74
N GLY A 130 -2.76 -12.89 7.33
CA GLY A 130 -3.39 -14.04 6.69
C GLY A 130 -2.52 -15.29 6.55
N LEU A 131 -1.31 -15.32 7.14
CA LEU A 131 -0.42 -16.49 7.01
C LEU A 131 -1.00 -17.74 7.71
N ALA A 132 -1.71 -17.56 8.83
CA ALA A 132 -2.38 -18.65 9.54
C ALA A 132 -3.45 -19.37 8.68
N ASP A 133 -4.24 -18.61 7.92
CA ASP A 133 -5.28 -19.15 7.04
C ASP A 133 -4.69 -19.88 5.82
N ILE A 134 -3.50 -19.46 5.37
CA ILE A 134 -2.79 -20.12 4.27
C ILE A 134 -2.27 -21.49 4.73
N ILE A 135 -1.64 -21.55 5.91
CA ILE A 135 -1.19 -22.82 6.51
C ILE A 135 -2.36 -23.76 6.78
N SER A 136 -3.43 -23.24 7.39
CA SER A 136 -4.61 -24.05 7.73
C SER A 136 -5.29 -24.65 6.49
N ALA A 137 -5.22 -23.94 5.36
CA ALA A 137 -5.70 -24.41 4.07
C ALA A 137 -4.72 -25.36 3.35
N GLY A 138 -3.57 -25.71 3.94
CA GLY A 138 -2.55 -26.56 3.33
C GLY A 138 -1.88 -25.94 2.10
N ARG A 139 -1.89 -24.62 1.97
CA ARG A 139 -1.34 -23.89 0.82
C ARG A 139 0.11 -23.50 1.06
N VAL A 140 0.84 -23.30 -0.03
CA VAL A 140 2.22 -22.77 0.01
C VAL A 140 2.19 -21.34 0.53
N LEU A 141 3.07 -21.04 1.50
CA LEU A 141 3.20 -19.70 2.06
C LEU A 141 3.71 -18.72 1.00
N PRO A 142 3.05 -17.57 0.79
CA PRO A 142 3.51 -16.56 -0.13
C PRO A 142 4.77 -15.88 0.41
N ASP A 143 5.83 -15.91 -0.40
CA ASP A 143 7.17 -15.38 -0.08
C ASP A 143 7.11 -13.95 0.47
N LYS A 144 6.44 -13.03 -0.26
CA LYS A 144 6.33 -11.62 0.15
C LYS A 144 5.62 -11.44 1.49
N THR A 145 4.50 -12.10 1.75
CA THR A 145 3.81 -11.92 3.04
C THR A 145 4.60 -12.53 4.19
N LEU A 146 5.32 -13.64 3.93
CA LEU A 146 6.22 -14.25 4.90
C LEU A 146 7.40 -13.33 5.23
N ASP A 147 8.05 -12.75 4.21
CA ASP A 147 9.14 -11.78 4.37
C ASP A 147 8.71 -10.59 5.22
N PHE A 148 7.53 -10.03 4.93
CA PHE A 148 6.96 -8.94 5.72
C PHE A 148 6.84 -9.29 7.20
N TRP A 149 6.28 -10.48 7.48
CA TRP A 149 6.13 -10.96 8.85
C TRP A 149 7.48 -11.22 9.53
N VAL A 150 8.44 -11.84 8.85
CA VAL A 150 9.79 -12.09 9.39
C VAL A 150 10.49 -10.77 9.75
N ARG A 151 10.36 -9.73 8.91
CA ARG A 151 10.87 -8.39 9.25
C ARG A 151 10.25 -7.83 10.52
N TYR A 152 8.93 -7.99 10.69
CA TYR A 152 8.23 -7.54 11.90
C TYR A 152 8.67 -8.34 13.14
N LEU A 153 8.81 -9.67 13.01
CA LEU A 153 9.29 -10.56 14.07
C LEU A 153 10.68 -10.12 14.55
N ASN A 154 11.62 -9.91 13.63
CA ASN A 154 12.98 -9.50 13.97
C ASN A 154 13.00 -8.18 14.76
N LEU A 155 12.14 -7.22 14.40
CA LEU A 155 11.98 -5.97 15.17
C LEU A 155 11.42 -6.22 16.58
N PHE A 156 10.52 -7.19 16.72
CA PHE A 156 9.92 -7.56 18.00
C PHE A 156 10.91 -8.31 18.91
N GLU A 157 11.70 -9.23 18.36
CA GLU A 157 12.69 -10.03 19.10
C GLU A 157 13.85 -9.18 19.63
N LEU A 158 14.37 -8.26 18.82
CA LEU A 158 15.37 -7.27 19.26
C LEU A 158 14.94 -6.49 20.51
N ARG A 159 13.63 -6.32 20.75
CA ARG A 159 13.13 -5.66 21.96
C ARG A 159 13.21 -6.56 23.18
N ARG A 160 12.86 -7.85 23.07
CA ARG A 160 12.83 -8.77 24.22
C ARG A 160 14.21 -8.89 24.87
N GLU A 161 15.26 -8.87 24.05
CA GLU A 161 16.64 -8.86 24.52
C GLU A 161 16.98 -7.56 25.29
N THR A 162 16.59 -6.39 24.77
CA THR A 162 16.87 -5.10 25.45
C THR A 162 16.10 -4.85 26.75
N THR A 163 14.99 -5.56 26.97
CA THR A 163 14.19 -5.45 28.22
C THR A 163 14.53 -6.52 29.26
N SER A 164 15.44 -7.44 28.95
CA SER A 164 15.86 -8.53 29.85
C SER A 164 17.03 -8.17 30.78
N ASP A 165 17.64 -6.99 30.61
CA ASP A 165 18.80 -6.51 31.39
C ASP A 165 18.44 -5.40 32.41
N GLY A 166 17.28 -5.52 33.07
CA GLY A 166 16.79 -4.55 34.08
C GLY A 166 16.52 -5.18 35.43
#